data_AF-A0A4V3C8E5-F1
#
_entry.id   AF-A0A4V3C8E5-F1
#
_cell.length_a   1.000
_cell.length_b   1.000
_cell.length_c   1.000
_cell.angle_alpha   90.00
_cell.angle_beta   90.00
_cell.angle_gamma   90.00
#
_symmetry.space_group_name_H-M   'P 1'
#
loop_
_entity.id
_entity.type
_entity.pdbx_description
1 polymer ?
#
loop_
_entity_poly.entity_id
_entity_poly.type
_entity_poly.pdbx_seq_one_letter_code
_entity_poly.pdbx_strand_id
1 'polypeptide(L)'
;MSVSAVLFRLYRPVILWGLAIVVVLEIGAVAAILTVNPLGFSFWLVVVGSAAKYWPLVTGIIMISTYFRQFVTNGVTRHEFLRGFAVFALGIVVLFPALVVIGHGVESTVVGLLDQRGGGYPAFRFGEAANEYLHVLPATAAYLTSGILISAGFYRFRPLIGILLIVPASLPVVASGGLVNIDEYGVLTERGSLGLALTVVLAATAAAGLAAHRLMRDVAIRRTG
;
A
#
# COMPACT_ATOMS: atom_id res chain seq x y z
N MET A 1 22.22 10.34 11.44
CA MET A 1 20.91 9.63 11.40
C MET A 1 20.62 9.28 9.96
N SER A 2 20.34 8.01 9.63
CA SER A 2 20.06 7.60 8.23
C SER A 2 18.75 8.20 7.74
N VAL A 3 18.61 8.43 6.43
CA VAL A 3 17.37 8.94 5.82
C VAL A 3 16.19 8.03 6.16
N SER A 4 16.36 6.71 6.09
CA SER A 4 15.30 5.75 6.45
C SER A 4 14.79 5.94 7.88
N ALA A 5 15.69 6.12 8.85
CA ALA A 5 15.31 6.36 10.25
C ALA A 5 14.53 7.67 10.41
N VAL A 6 14.91 8.72 9.66
CA VAL A 6 14.15 9.98 9.65
C VAL A 6 12.74 9.77 9.09
N LEU A 7 12.63 9.08 7.94
CA LEU A 7 11.35 8.82 7.30
C LEU A 7 10.43 7.98 8.20
N PHE A 8 10.94 6.92 8.83
CA PHE A 8 10.18 6.15 9.81
C PHE A 8 9.73 6.99 10.99
N ARG A 9 10.61 7.84 11.54
CA ARG A 9 10.24 8.74 12.65
C ARG A 9 9.16 9.73 12.23
N LEU A 10 9.24 10.26 11.03
CA LEU A 10 8.29 11.24 10.48
C LEU A 10 6.93 10.60 10.19
N TYR A 11 6.91 9.37 9.66
CA TYR A 11 5.68 8.67 9.30
C TYR A 11 5.07 7.88 10.45
N ARG A 12 5.83 7.54 11.49
CA ARG A 12 5.31 6.86 12.69
C ARG A 12 4.03 7.50 13.23
N PRO A 13 3.94 8.82 13.50
CA PRO A 13 2.70 9.41 13.99
C PRO A 13 1.55 9.29 12.97
N VAL A 14 1.84 9.44 11.67
CA VAL A 14 0.83 9.32 10.60
C VAL A 14 0.27 7.89 10.54
N ILE A 15 1.15 6.88 10.61
CA ILE A 15 0.77 5.46 10.60
C ILE A 15 -0.03 5.12 11.86
N LEU A 16 0.46 5.52 13.04
CA LEU A 16 -0.22 5.26 14.31
C LEU A 16 -1.59 5.94 14.38
N TRP A 17 -1.70 7.17 13.88
CA TRP A 17 -2.97 7.89 13.81
C TRP A 17 -3.94 7.24 12.82
N GLY A 18 -3.44 6.83 11.65
CA GLY A 18 -4.24 6.06 10.68
C GLY A 18 -4.75 4.75 11.27
N LEU A 19 -3.89 4.01 11.99
CA LEU A 19 -4.27 2.78 12.69
C LEU A 19 -5.32 3.04 13.78
N ALA A 20 -5.15 4.10 14.58
CA ALA A 20 -6.13 4.48 15.59
C ALA A 20 -7.50 4.78 14.98
N ILE A 21 -7.54 5.49 13.85
CA ILE A 21 -8.78 5.75 13.12
C ILE A 21 -9.40 4.45 12.61
N VAL A 22 -8.61 3.58 11.99
CA VAL A 22 -9.08 2.29 11.49
C VAL A 22 -9.74 1.48 12.60
N VAL A 23 -9.08 1.36 13.77
CA VAL A 23 -9.61 0.62 14.92
C VAL A 23 -10.89 1.26 15.47
N VAL A 24 -10.93 2.60 15.60
CA VAL A 24 -12.14 3.29 16.09
C VAL A 24 -13.31 3.13 15.12
N LEU A 25 -13.05 3.25 13.82
CA LEU A 25 -14.06 3.06 12.78
C LEU A 25 -14.54 1.61 12.72
N GLU A 26 -13.63 0.65 12.87
CA GLU A 26 -13.96 -0.77 12.95
C GLU A 26 -14.90 -1.03 14.13
N ILE A 27 -14.50 -0.66 15.35
CA ILE A 27 -15.32 -0.87 16.55
C ILE A 27 -16.70 -0.22 16.38
N GLY A 28 -16.75 1.02 15.90
CA GLY A 28 -17.99 1.76 15.71
C GLY A 28 -18.88 1.13 14.63
N ALA A 29 -18.32 0.78 13.47
CA ALA A 29 -19.05 0.19 12.37
C ALA A 29 -19.54 -1.22 12.70
N VAL A 30 -18.68 -2.07 13.29
CA VAL A 30 -19.04 -3.42 13.73
C VAL A 30 -20.13 -3.35 14.78
N ALA A 31 -19.96 -2.55 15.84
CA ALA A 31 -20.98 -2.41 16.87
C ALA A 31 -22.33 -1.94 16.29
N ALA A 32 -22.33 -1.00 15.35
CA ALA A 32 -23.55 -0.56 14.68
C ALA A 32 -24.19 -1.67 13.83
N ILE A 33 -23.42 -2.38 13.02
CA ILE A 33 -23.94 -3.44 12.13
C ILE A 33 -24.54 -4.59 12.93
N LEU A 34 -23.87 -4.99 14.02
CA LEU A 34 -24.32 -6.08 14.90
C LEU A 34 -25.65 -5.80 15.60
N THR A 35 -26.12 -4.54 15.65
CA THR A 35 -27.47 -4.23 16.16
C THR A 35 -28.59 -4.64 15.19
N VAL A 36 -28.26 -4.85 13.91
CA VAL A 36 -29.24 -5.13 12.85
C VAL A 36 -29.12 -6.56 12.35
N ASN A 37 -27.90 -7.04 12.04
CA ASN A 37 -27.66 -8.39 11.51
C ASN A 37 -26.24 -8.90 11.87
N PRO A 38 -26.02 -10.22 11.88
CA PRO A 38 -24.67 -10.80 11.91
C PRO A 38 -23.78 -10.32 10.75
N LEU A 39 -22.47 -10.29 10.96
CA LEU A 39 -21.50 -9.78 9.97
C LEU A 39 -21.30 -10.77 8.82
N GLY A 40 -21.59 -10.33 7.59
CA GLY A 40 -21.35 -11.13 6.37
C GLY A 40 -19.98 -10.91 5.72
N PHE A 41 -19.18 -9.95 6.18
CA PHE A 41 -17.86 -9.61 5.61
C PHE A 41 -16.87 -9.23 6.72
N SER A 42 -15.57 -9.24 6.39
CA SER A 42 -14.50 -8.75 7.28
C SER A 42 -14.18 -7.29 6.97
N PHE A 43 -14.24 -6.42 7.98
CA PHE A 43 -13.85 -5.02 7.86
C PHE A 43 -12.35 -4.89 7.53
N TRP A 44 -11.52 -5.77 8.11
CA TRP A 44 -10.08 -5.78 7.83
C TRP A 44 -9.75 -6.16 6.39
N LEU A 45 -10.42 -7.15 5.82
CA LEU A 45 -10.16 -7.54 4.43
C LEU A 45 -10.69 -6.50 3.43
N VAL A 46 -11.91 -6.00 3.65
CA VAL A 46 -12.58 -5.10 2.70
C VAL A 46 -12.06 -3.67 2.83
N VAL A 47 -12.19 -3.08 4.01
CA VAL A 47 -11.90 -1.65 4.23
C VAL A 47 -10.41 -1.45 4.46
N VAL A 48 -9.81 -2.20 5.38
CA VAL A 48 -8.39 -2.02 5.72
C VAL A 48 -7.49 -2.58 4.62
N GLY A 49 -7.87 -3.68 3.98
CA GLY A 49 -7.19 -4.23 2.80
C GLY A 49 -7.17 -3.24 1.63
N SER A 50 -8.27 -2.49 1.44
CA SER A 50 -8.29 -1.38 0.48
C SER A 50 -7.40 -0.21 0.92
N ALA A 51 -7.49 0.21 2.18
CA ALA A 51 -6.64 1.27 2.72
C ALA A 51 -5.14 0.93 2.61
N ALA A 52 -4.76 -0.34 2.80
CA ALA A 52 -3.41 -0.86 2.65
C ALA A 52 -2.87 -0.83 1.21
N LYS A 53 -3.73 -0.59 0.21
CA LYS A 53 -3.34 -0.32 -1.18
C LYS A 53 -3.21 1.19 -1.42
N TYR A 54 -4.27 1.95 -1.13
CA TYR A 54 -4.33 3.37 -1.48
C TYR A 54 -3.43 4.26 -0.61
N TRP A 55 -3.24 3.94 0.66
CA TRP A 55 -2.41 4.75 1.54
C TRP A 55 -0.91 4.70 1.15
N PRO A 56 -0.35 3.53 0.79
CA PRO A 56 0.99 3.46 0.20
C PRO A 56 1.13 4.19 -1.14
N LEU A 57 0.11 4.18 -2.02
CA LEU A 57 0.10 5.01 -3.23
C LEU A 57 0.28 6.50 -2.91
N VAL A 58 -0.53 7.03 -2.00
CA VAL A 58 -0.45 8.43 -1.55
C VAL A 58 0.90 8.72 -0.90
N THR A 59 1.41 7.79 -0.09
CA THR A 59 2.75 7.90 0.53
C THR A 59 3.84 8.01 -0.53
N GLY A 60 3.80 7.18 -1.57
CA GLY A 60 4.73 7.26 -2.70
C GLY A 60 4.72 8.61 -3.40
N ILE A 61 3.53 9.19 -3.60
CA ILE A 61 3.37 10.52 -4.19
C ILE A 61 3.97 11.61 -3.29
N ILE A 62 3.61 11.63 -2.00
CA ILE A 62 4.07 12.66 -1.05
C ILE A 62 5.60 12.58 -0.88
N MET A 63 6.16 11.37 -0.81
CA MET A 63 7.60 11.13 -0.67
C MET A 63 8.42 11.82 -1.74
N ILE A 64 8.02 11.68 -3.00
CA ILE A 64 8.76 12.24 -4.12
C ILE A 64 8.42 13.73 -4.32
N SER A 65 7.14 14.12 -4.23
CA SER A 65 6.74 15.51 -4.45
C SER A 65 7.21 16.47 -3.37
N THR A 66 7.21 16.03 -2.11
CA THR A 66 7.47 16.90 -0.94
C THR A 66 8.83 16.62 -0.32
N TYR A 67 9.07 15.39 0.12
CA TYR A 67 10.26 15.09 0.93
C TYR A 67 11.55 15.03 0.12
N PHE A 68 11.53 14.53 -1.12
CA PHE A 68 12.74 14.47 -1.95
C PHE A 68 13.45 15.84 -2.02
N ARG A 69 12.69 16.89 -2.34
CA ARG A 69 13.25 18.25 -2.42
C ARG A 69 13.75 18.73 -1.06
N GLN A 70 12.95 18.57 0.00
CA GLN A 70 13.30 19.01 1.35
C GLN A 70 14.60 18.37 1.86
N PHE A 71 14.77 17.06 1.65
CA PHE A 71 15.99 16.37 2.07
C PHE A 71 17.21 16.86 1.29
N VAL A 72 17.09 17.03 -0.03
CA VAL A 72 18.23 17.46 -0.84
C VAL A 72 18.60 18.93 -0.59
N THR A 73 17.63 19.80 -0.30
CA THR A 73 17.93 21.19 0.13
C THR A 73 18.63 21.25 1.48
N ASN A 74 18.46 20.24 2.34
CA ASN A 74 19.15 20.09 3.62
C ASN A 74 20.48 19.32 3.51
N GLY A 75 21.04 19.20 2.30
CA GLY A 75 22.37 18.63 2.07
C GLY A 75 22.42 17.11 1.90
N VAL A 76 21.29 16.40 1.94
CA VAL A 76 21.26 14.95 1.67
C VAL A 76 21.43 14.69 0.19
N THR A 77 22.33 13.78 -0.19
CA THR A 77 22.50 13.45 -1.61
C THR A 77 21.29 12.67 -2.15
N ARG A 78 21.02 12.76 -3.45
CA ARG A 78 19.93 12.02 -4.09
C ARG A 78 20.06 10.50 -3.89
N HIS A 79 21.28 9.99 -3.95
CA HIS A 79 21.56 8.56 -3.77
C HIS A 79 21.27 8.11 -2.34
N GLU A 80 21.66 8.90 -1.34
CA GLU A 80 21.32 8.61 0.06
C GLU A 80 19.82 8.65 0.30
N PHE A 81 19.13 9.64 -0.28
CA PHE A 81 17.68 9.71 -0.18
C PHE A 81 17.01 8.48 -0.81
N LEU A 82 17.35 8.15 -2.06
CA LEU A 82 16.73 7.02 -2.77
C LEU A 82 17.01 5.68 -2.06
N ARG A 83 18.21 5.48 -1.51
CA ARG A 83 18.54 4.29 -0.70
C ARG A 83 17.72 4.24 0.59
N GLY A 84 17.69 5.33 1.35
CA GLY A 84 16.91 5.40 2.58
C GLY A 84 15.41 5.24 2.34
N PHE A 85 14.90 5.83 1.26
CA PHE A 85 13.53 5.70 0.83
C PHE A 85 13.20 4.28 0.38
N ALA A 86 14.09 3.58 -0.33
CA ALA A 86 13.89 2.18 -0.68
C ALA A 86 13.74 1.27 0.55
N VAL A 87 14.55 1.47 1.59
CA VAL A 87 14.42 0.73 2.85
C VAL A 87 13.10 1.06 3.56
N PHE A 88 12.72 2.33 3.60
CA PHE A 88 11.43 2.76 4.16
C PHE A 88 10.25 2.13 3.39
N ALA A 89 10.28 2.22 2.06
CA ALA A 89 9.27 1.66 1.17
C ALA A 89 9.12 0.15 1.37
N LEU A 90 10.21 -0.60 1.46
CA LEU A 90 10.18 -2.03 1.74
C LEU A 90 9.51 -2.33 3.09
N GLY A 91 9.82 -1.54 4.12
CA GLY A 91 9.17 -1.66 5.43
C GLY A 91 7.66 -1.44 5.35
N ILE A 92 7.20 -0.42 4.63
CA ILE A 92 5.76 -0.15 4.42
C ILE A 92 5.10 -1.29 3.65
N VAL A 93 5.75 -1.79 2.59
CA VAL A 93 5.26 -2.89 1.76
C VAL A 93 5.06 -4.16 2.56
N VAL A 94 5.93 -4.47 3.51
CA VAL A 94 5.80 -5.64 4.38
C VAL A 94 4.80 -5.41 5.52
N LEU A 95 4.84 -4.23 6.14
CA LEU A 95 4.08 -3.93 7.35
C LEU A 95 2.57 -3.89 7.11
N PHE A 96 2.11 -3.23 6.05
CA PHE A 96 0.68 -3.04 5.81
C PHE A 96 -0.08 -4.36 5.55
N PRO A 97 0.39 -5.25 4.66
CA PRO A 97 -0.18 -6.59 4.50
C PRO A 97 -0.20 -7.40 5.80
N ALA A 98 0.89 -7.32 6.59
CA ALA A 98 0.95 -8.01 7.88
C ALA A 98 -0.14 -7.51 8.84
N LEU A 99 -0.35 -6.19 8.89
CA LEU A 99 -1.40 -5.58 9.71
C LEU A 99 -2.81 -6.01 9.26
N VAL A 100 -3.06 -6.13 7.95
CA VAL A 100 -4.34 -6.62 7.43
C VAL A 100 -4.60 -8.05 7.90
N VAL A 101 -3.62 -8.95 7.76
CA VAL A 101 -3.78 -10.37 8.16
C VAL A 101 -3.91 -10.52 9.67
N ILE A 102 -3.10 -9.80 10.45
CA ILE A 102 -3.19 -9.81 11.92
C ILE A 102 -4.56 -9.28 12.37
N GLY A 103 -4.99 -8.15 11.80
CA GLY A 103 -6.28 -7.54 12.12
C GLY A 103 -7.45 -8.44 11.76
N HIS A 104 -7.43 -9.06 10.57
CA HIS A 104 -8.42 -10.05 10.18
C HIS A 104 -8.46 -11.26 11.14
N GLY A 105 -7.30 -11.76 11.57
CA GLY A 105 -7.22 -12.83 12.58
C GLY A 105 -7.85 -12.44 13.92
N VAL A 106 -7.59 -11.22 14.40
CA VAL A 106 -8.20 -10.68 15.63
C VAL A 106 -9.70 -10.51 15.47
N GLU A 107 -10.15 -9.86 14.40
CA GLU A 107 -11.57 -9.63 14.10
C GLU A 107 -12.33 -10.96 14.00
N SER A 108 -11.84 -11.91 13.20
CA SER A 108 -12.46 -13.22 13.04
C SER A 108 -12.57 -13.97 14.37
N THR A 109 -11.57 -13.86 15.24
CA THR A 109 -11.60 -14.46 16.58
C THR A 109 -12.69 -13.83 17.44
N VAL A 110 -12.76 -12.49 17.50
CA VAL A 110 -13.75 -11.77 18.30
C VAL A 110 -15.17 -12.05 17.80
N VAL A 111 -15.41 -11.93 16.50
CA VAL A 111 -16.73 -12.18 15.90
C VAL A 111 -17.16 -13.64 16.09
N GLY A 112 -16.21 -14.58 16.05
CA GLY A 112 -16.46 -15.99 16.33
C GLY A 112 -16.83 -16.27 17.79
N LEU A 113 -16.17 -15.62 18.75
CA LEU A 113 -16.49 -15.75 20.17
C LEU A 113 -17.87 -15.18 20.52
N LEU A 114 -18.34 -14.19 19.76
CA LEU A 114 -19.65 -13.56 19.94
C LEU A 114 -20.78 -14.28 19.19
N ASP A 115 -20.47 -15.34 18.43
CA ASP A 115 -21.40 -16.04 17.52
C ASP A 115 -22.09 -15.08 16.52
N GLN A 116 -21.35 -14.07 16.06
CA GLN A 116 -21.86 -13.00 15.18
C GLN A 116 -21.43 -13.17 13.72
N ARG A 117 -21.00 -14.37 13.33
CA ARG A 117 -20.62 -14.67 11.94
C ARG A 117 -21.88 -14.93 11.11
N GLY A 118 -22.18 -14.00 10.22
CA GLY A 118 -23.23 -14.17 9.21
C GLY A 118 -22.82 -15.15 8.11
N GLY A 119 -23.81 -15.58 7.32
CA GLY A 119 -23.55 -16.38 6.12
C GLY A 119 -22.65 -15.63 5.15
N GLY A 120 -21.51 -16.22 4.78
CA GLY A 120 -20.53 -15.63 3.87
C GLY A 120 -19.33 -14.96 4.55
N TYR A 121 -19.29 -14.87 5.89
CA TYR A 121 -18.14 -14.29 6.58
C TYR A 121 -16.84 -15.07 6.28
N PRO A 122 -15.76 -14.41 5.83
CA PRO A 122 -14.49 -15.05 5.54
C PRO A 122 -13.78 -15.42 6.85
N ALA A 123 -14.04 -16.62 7.38
CA ALA A 123 -13.43 -17.01 8.66
C ALA A 123 -11.93 -17.25 8.51
N PHE A 124 -11.12 -16.44 9.22
CA PHE A 124 -9.67 -16.61 9.29
C PHE A 124 -9.24 -18.05 9.62
N ARG A 125 -8.29 -18.57 8.83
CA ARG A 125 -7.62 -19.85 9.06
C ARG A 125 -6.11 -19.66 8.98
N PHE A 126 -5.37 -20.20 9.94
CA PHE A 126 -3.91 -20.08 9.97
C PHE A 126 -3.22 -20.58 8.68
N GLY A 127 -3.77 -21.61 8.04
CA GLY A 127 -3.26 -22.11 6.75
C GLY A 127 -3.50 -21.17 5.56
N GLU A 128 -4.44 -20.23 5.67
CA GLU A 128 -4.83 -19.29 4.62
C GLU A 128 -4.20 -17.89 4.83
N ALA A 129 -3.66 -17.63 6.03
CA ALA A 129 -3.00 -16.36 6.37
C ALA A 129 -1.85 -15.99 5.41
N ALA A 130 -1.06 -16.99 5.00
CA ALA A 130 0.00 -16.79 4.00
C ALA A 130 -0.59 -16.41 2.64
N ASN A 131 -1.73 -16.98 2.27
CA ASN A 131 -2.42 -16.66 1.01
C ASN A 131 -2.97 -15.23 1.04
N GLU A 132 -3.64 -14.83 2.13
CA GLU A 132 -4.11 -13.45 2.34
C GLU A 132 -2.94 -12.46 2.24
N TYR A 133 -1.84 -12.74 2.93
CA TYR A 133 -0.64 -11.91 2.89
C TYR A 133 -0.09 -11.77 1.47
N LEU A 134 0.00 -12.88 0.72
CA LEU A 134 0.48 -12.88 -0.66
C LEU A 134 -0.47 -12.19 -1.63
N HIS A 135 -1.75 -11.99 -1.29
CA HIS A 135 -2.65 -11.17 -2.10
C HIS A 135 -2.47 -9.67 -1.87
N VAL A 136 -2.21 -9.27 -0.62
CA VAL A 136 -2.09 -7.85 -0.26
C VAL A 136 -0.68 -7.30 -0.54
N LEU A 137 0.36 -8.09 -0.27
CA LEU A 137 1.77 -7.70 -0.45
C LEU A 137 2.11 -7.14 -1.85
N PRO A 138 1.86 -7.86 -2.96
CA PRO A 138 2.19 -7.38 -4.30
C PRO A 138 1.33 -6.16 -4.67
N ALA A 139 0.08 -6.09 -4.18
CA ALA A 139 -0.79 -4.94 -4.38
C ALA A 139 -0.22 -3.70 -3.70
N THR A 140 0.16 -3.80 -2.43
CA THR A 140 0.79 -2.69 -1.70
C THR A 140 2.06 -2.21 -2.40
N ALA A 141 2.91 -3.13 -2.86
CA ALA A 141 4.13 -2.79 -3.60
C ALA A 141 3.83 -2.08 -4.94
N ALA A 142 2.84 -2.59 -5.69
CA ALA A 142 2.40 -2.01 -6.94
C ALA A 142 1.87 -0.58 -6.76
N TYR A 143 0.98 -0.38 -5.80
CA TYR A 143 0.40 0.93 -5.49
C TYR A 143 1.45 1.94 -5.05
N LEU A 144 2.35 1.57 -4.12
CA LEU A 144 3.43 2.44 -3.68
C LEU A 144 4.33 2.85 -4.85
N THR A 145 4.73 1.87 -5.68
CA THR A 145 5.64 2.11 -6.80
C THR A 145 4.99 2.96 -7.90
N SER A 146 3.70 2.74 -8.18
CA SER A 146 2.93 3.61 -9.07
C SER A 146 2.89 5.05 -8.56
N GLY A 147 2.68 5.26 -7.26
CA GLY A 147 2.66 6.60 -6.67
C GLY A 147 4.01 7.32 -6.80
N ILE A 148 5.09 6.58 -6.54
CA ILE A 148 6.47 7.06 -6.73
C ILE A 148 6.70 7.46 -8.19
N LEU A 149 6.34 6.59 -9.14
CA LEU A 149 6.60 6.81 -10.57
C LEU A 149 5.75 7.96 -11.14
N ILE A 150 4.48 8.07 -10.75
CA ILE A 150 3.61 9.20 -11.10
C ILE A 150 4.27 10.50 -10.64
N SER A 151 4.63 10.58 -9.36
CA SER A 151 5.23 11.80 -8.82
C SER A 151 6.61 12.09 -9.41
N ALA A 152 7.42 11.07 -9.73
CA ALA A 152 8.69 11.25 -10.43
C ALA A 152 8.48 11.82 -11.84
N GLY A 153 7.44 11.37 -12.55
CA GLY A 153 7.03 11.90 -13.85
C GLY A 153 6.71 13.40 -13.78
N PHE A 154 5.86 13.81 -12.84
CA PHE A 154 5.55 15.23 -12.63
C PHE A 154 6.76 16.05 -12.14
N TYR A 155 7.63 15.45 -11.34
CA TYR A 155 8.83 16.13 -10.85
C TYR A 155 9.85 16.40 -11.99
N ARG A 156 10.02 15.44 -12.91
CA ARG A 156 11.00 15.52 -13.99
C ARG A 156 10.49 16.29 -15.19
N PHE A 157 9.25 16.03 -15.61
CA PHE A 157 8.71 16.52 -16.88
C PHE A 157 7.73 17.69 -16.68
N ARG A 158 7.23 18.26 -17.78
CA ARG A 158 6.20 19.31 -17.74
C ARG A 158 4.85 18.68 -17.34
N PRO A 159 3.90 19.43 -16.75
CA PRO A 159 2.63 18.89 -16.27
C PRO A 159 1.87 18.06 -17.30
N LEU A 160 1.82 18.50 -18.57
CA LEU A 160 1.16 17.74 -19.65
C LEU A 160 1.79 16.36 -19.89
N ILE A 161 3.12 16.27 -19.89
CA ILE A 161 3.81 14.99 -20.01
C ILE A 161 3.61 14.15 -18.74
N GLY A 162 3.62 14.78 -17.57
CA GLY A 162 3.29 14.12 -16.30
C GLY A 162 1.93 13.43 -16.33
N ILE A 163 0.91 14.10 -16.88
CA ILE A 163 -0.44 13.54 -17.07
C ILE A 163 -0.38 12.31 -17.98
N LEU A 164 0.31 12.39 -19.12
CA LEU A 164 0.45 11.25 -20.03
C LEU A 164 1.18 10.06 -19.38
N LEU A 165 2.11 10.33 -18.45
CA LEU A 165 2.85 9.30 -17.73
C LEU A 165 2.04 8.61 -16.63
N ILE A 166 0.86 9.11 -16.25
CA ILE A 166 -0.01 8.44 -15.28
C ILE A 166 -0.40 7.05 -15.79
N VAL A 167 -0.70 6.92 -17.09
CA VAL A 167 -1.15 5.65 -17.70
C VAL A 167 -0.10 4.55 -17.56
N PRO A 168 1.14 4.70 -18.08
CA PRO A 168 2.17 3.66 -17.90
C PRO A 168 2.57 3.51 -16.42
N ALA A 169 2.53 4.57 -15.62
CA ALA A 169 2.86 4.48 -14.20
C ALA A 169 1.82 3.69 -13.38
N SER A 170 0.58 3.59 -13.87
CA SER A 170 -0.51 2.83 -13.23
C SER A 170 -0.50 1.34 -13.61
N LEU A 171 0.37 0.90 -14.52
CA LEU A 171 0.43 -0.50 -14.95
C LEU A 171 0.60 -1.51 -13.80
N PRO A 172 1.46 -1.29 -12.79
CA PRO A 172 1.55 -2.19 -11.63
C PRO A 172 0.21 -2.33 -10.89
N VAL A 173 -0.49 -1.21 -10.67
CA VAL A 173 -1.81 -1.19 -10.02
C VAL A 173 -2.84 -1.96 -10.82
N VAL A 174 -2.89 -1.73 -12.15
CA VAL A 174 -3.80 -2.43 -13.05
C VAL A 174 -3.49 -3.93 -13.08
N ALA A 175 -2.21 -4.31 -13.16
CA ALA A 175 -1.78 -5.69 -13.12
C ALA A 175 -2.17 -6.37 -11.81
N SER A 176 -1.95 -5.71 -10.67
CA SER A 176 -2.38 -6.24 -9.37
C SER A 176 -3.90 -6.40 -9.32
N GLY A 177 -4.67 -5.34 -9.55
CA GLY A 177 -6.13 -5.42 -9.46
C GLY A 177 -6.76 -6.39 -10.45
N GLY A 178 -6.12 -6.62 -11.60
CA GLY A 178 -6.59 -7.57 -12.61
C GLY A 178 -6.20 -9.03 -12.37
N LEU A 179 -5.12 -9.30 -11.62
CA LEU A 179 -4.56 -10.66 -11.47
C LEU A 179 -4.60 -11.21 -10.05
N VAL A 180 -4.46 -10.36 -9.04
CA VAL A 180 -4.42 -10.72 -7.61
C VAL A 180 -5.14 -9.63 -6.80
N ASN A 181 -6.35 -9.91 -6.34
CA ASN A 181 -7.15 -8.93 -5.62
C ASN A 181 -7.93 -9.53 -4.45
N ILE A 182 -8.47 -8.65 -3.62
CA ILE A 182 -9.50 -8.93 -2.63
C ILE A 182 -10.75 -8.22 -3.13
N ASP A 183 -11.85 -8.94 -3.27
CA ASP A 183 -13.11 -8.38 -3.75
C ASP A 183 -13.84 -7.56 -2.68
N GLU A 184 -15.04 -7.08 -3.00
CA GLU A 184 -15.86 -6.25 -2.11
C GLU A 184 -16.38 -6.98 -0.87
N TYR A 185 -16.32 -8.31 -0.84
CA TYR A 185 -16.74 -9.14 0.30
C TYR A 185 -15.56 -9.69 1.11
N GLY A 186 -14.32 -9.39 0.70
CA GLY A 186 -13.12 -9.90 1.36
C GLY A 186 -12.65 -11.24 0.78
N VAL A 187 -13.24 -11.72 -0.32
CA VAL A 187 -12.83 -12.97 -0.95
C VAL A 187 -11.56 -12.73 -1.76
N LEU A 188 -10.59 -13.61 -1.58
CA LEU A 188 -9.35 -13.63 -2.37
C LEU A 188 -9.70 -14.07 -3.80
N THR A 189 -9.27 -13.27 -4.78
CA THR A 189 -9.54 -13.52 -6.19
C THR A 189 -8.26 -13.42 -7.00
N GLU A 190 -7.98 -14.48 -7.76
CA GLU A 190 -6.86 -14.53 -8.69
C GLU A 190 -7.31 -14.96 -10.09
N ARG A 191 -6.63 -14.43 -11.12
CA ARG A 191 -6.81 -14.87 -12.51
C ARG A 191 -5.62 -15.71 -12.94
N GLY A 192 -5.87 -17.01 -13.15
CA GLY A 192 -4.82 -17.99 -13.45
C GLY A 192 -4.21 -18.56 -12.17
N SER A 193 -2.96 -19.04 -12.23
CA SER A 193 -2.27 -19.52 -11.04
C SER A 193 -1.68 -18.36 -10.23
N LEU A 194 -1.76 -18.45 -8.90
CA LEU A 194 -1.19 -17.44 -8.00
C LEU A 194 0.28 -17.15 -8.31
N GLY A 195 1.09 -18.18 -8.59
CA GLY A 195 2.50 -18.00 -8.95
C GLY A 195 2.71 -17.16 -10.21
N LEU A 196 1.90 -17.37 -11.25
CA LEU A 196 1.95 -16.55 -12.48
C LEU A 196 1.53 -15.11 -12.19
N ALA A 197 0.43 -14.94 -11.47
CA ALA A 197 -0.12 -13.65 -11.10
C ALA A 197 0.89 -12.82 -10.28
N LEU A 198 1.51 -13.42 -9.26
CA LEU A 198 2.59 -12.83 -8.48
C LEU A 198 3.79 -12.44 -9.35
N THR A 199 4.22 -13.33 -10.26
CA THR A 199 5.36 -13.06 -11.14
C THR A 199 5.11 -11.84 -12.02
N VAL A 200 3.93 -11.73 -12.63
CA VAL A 200 3.57 -10.60 -13.49
C VAL A 200 3.50 -9.29 -12.70
N VAL A 201 2.86 -9.30 -11.53
CA VAL A 201 2.71 -8.09 -10.70
C VAL A 201 4.06 -7.63 -10.15
N LEU A 202 4.89 -8.55 -9.67
CA LEU A 202 6.23 -8.23 -9.16
C LEU A 202 7.15 -7.75 -10.28
N ALA A 203 7.09 -8.33 -11.48
CA ALA A 203 7.84 -7.87 -12.64
C ALA A 203 7.44 -6.45 -13.06
N ALA A 204 6.13 -6.17 -13.14
CA ALA A 204 5.62 -4.83 -13.44
C ALA A 204 6.05 -3.80 -12.38
N THR A 205 5.95 -4.18 -11.10
CA THR A 205 6.36 -3.35 -9.96
C THR A 205 7.87 -3.07 -9.99
N ALA A 206 8.71 -4.09 -10.22
CA ALA A 206 10.15 -3.93 -10.33
C ALA A 206 10.53 -3.04 -11.52
N ALA A 207 9.90 -3.21 -12.68
CA ALA A 207 10.11 -2.36 -13.85
C ALA A 207 9.75 -0.89 -13.55
N ALA A 208 8.62 -0.64 -12.89
CA ALA A 208 8.21 0.70 -12.48
C ALA A 208 9.17 1.32 -11.46
N GLY A 209 9.67 0.53 -10.50
CA GLY A 209 10.64 0.97 -9.51
C GLY A 209 11.99 1.32 -10.14
N LEU A 210 12.46 0.52 -11.09
CA LEU A 210 13.66 0.81 -11.88
C LEU A 210 13.49 2.06 -12.74
N ALA A 211 12.32 2.25 -13.37
CA ALA A 211 12.01 3.46 -14.12
C ALA A 211 12.02 4.69 -13.22
N ALA A 212 11.37 4.63 -12.06
CA ALA A 212 11.36 5.71 -11.08
C ALA A 212 12.78 6.04 -10.59
N HIS A 213 13.58 5.02 -10.26
CA HIS A 213 14.97 5.21 -9.85
C HIS A 213 15.80 5.91 -10.93
N ARG A 214 15.70 5.46 -12.18
CA ARG A 214 16.38 6.07 -13.33
C ARG A 214 15.92 7.50 -13.57
N LEU A 215 14.62 7.77 -13.44
CA LEU A 215 14.10 9.13 -13.58
C LEU A 215 14.65 10.05 -12.50
N MET A 216 14.73 9.58 -11.25
CA MET A 216 15.08 10.42 -10.09
C MET A 216 16.58 10.61 -9.86
N ARG A 217 17.43 9.67 -10.28
CA ARG A 217 18.89 9.75 -10.03
C ARG A 217 19.55 10.95 -10.74
N ASP A 218 19.05 11.32 -11.93
CA ASP A 218 19.67 12.31 -12.83
C ASP A 218 18.92 13.66 -12.88
N VAL A 219 18.02 13.95 -11.93
CA VAL A 219 17.22 15.19 -11.97
C VAL A 219 17.93 16.38 -11.37
N ALA A 220 18.24 17.39 -12.19
CA ALA A 220 18.65 18.70 -11.68
C ALA A 220 17.52 19.31 -10.81
N ILE A 221 17.86 19.73 -9.58
CA ILE A 221 16.90 20.41 -8.71
C ILE A 221 16.63 21.78 -9.32
N ARG A 222 15.40 22.00 -9.77
CA ARG A 222 14.99 23.33 -10.23
C ARG A 222 15.03 24.28 -9.04
N ARG A 223 15.82 25.34 -9.13
CA ARG A 223 15.73 26.47 -8.19
C ARG A 223 14.36 27.11 -8.45
N THR A 224 13.51 27.17 -7.43
CA THR A 224 12.34 28.05 -7.49
C THR A 224 12.87 29.46 -7.32
N GLY A 225 12.91 30.21 -8.42
CA GLY A 225 12.91 31.67 -8.38
C GLY A 225 11.51 32.17 -8.09
#